data_AF-A0A4Q5LBZ9-F1
#
_entry.id   AF-A0A4Q5LBZ9-F1
#
_cell.length_a   1.000
_cell.length_b   1.000
_cell.length_c   1.000
_cell.angle_alpha   90.00
_cell.angle_beta   90.00
_cell.angle_gamma   90.00
#
_symmetry.space_group_name_H-M   'P 1'
#
loop_
_entity.id
_entity.type
_entity.pdbx_description
1 polymer ?
#
loop_
_entity_poly.entity_id
_entity_poly.type
_entity_poly.pdbx_seq_one_letter_code
_entity_poly.pdbx_strand_id
1 'polypeptide(L)'
;MKYCYGLMLLLMLCTSCISLGETALGGPYYVAQDPAASYKTLYYRGPDGLDFERVPNVRRAGYTAEFIFVESAQGFYLLDRALDQPTDSSDPTVQKALLGPLPAAEFKALLSRLRIPDFAFHYSAL
;
A
#
# COMPACT_ATOMS: atom_id res chain seq x y z
N MET A 1 3.85 21.49 54.69
CA MET A 1 2.69 22.03 53.94
C MET A 1 3.21 22.93 52.83
N LYS A 2 2.92 22.62 51.55
CA LYS A 2 2.57 23.55 50.44
C LYS A 2 2.81 22.91 49.05
N TYR A 3 1.70 22.66 48.33
CA TYR A 3 1.49 22.37 46.88
C TYR A 3 2.19 21.10 46.33
N CYS A 4 1.56 19.97 45.99
CA CYS A 4 0.29 19.64 45.32
C CYS A 4 0.06 20.37 43.98
N TYR A 5 0.10 19.59 42.90
CA TYR A 5 -0.37 19.89 41.52
C TYR A 5 0.51 20.78 40.64
N GLY A 6 1.67 20.25 40.24
CA GLY A 6 2.25 20.52 38.92
C GLY A 6 2.17 19.23 38.08
N LEU A 7 0.96 18.75 37.82
CA LEU A 7 0.38 18.91 36.49
C LEU A 7 1.28 18.20 35.47
N MET A 8 1.27 16.86 35.40
CA MET A 8 0.22 16.14 34.68
C MET A 8 -0.12 16.77 33.31
N LEU A 9 0.89 17.33 32.63
CA LEU A 9 0.76 17.93 31.30
C LEU A 9 2.02 17.71 30.43
N LEU A 10 2.64 16.53 30.54
CA LEU A 10 3.60 16.06 29.54
C LEU A 10 3.29 14.60 29.15
N LEU A 11 2.00 14.29 29.07
CA LEU A 11 1.44 13.06 28.50
C LEU A 11 0.66 13.35 27.21
N MET A 12 0.66 14.59 26.73
CA MET A 12 -0.03 15.02 25.51
C MET A 12 1.00 15.52 24.50
N LEU A 13 1.49 14.62 23.65
CA LEU A 13 1.92 14.91 22.28
C LEU A 13 2.32 13.64 21.50
N CYS A 14 2.26 12.46 22.12
CA CYS A 14 2.17 11.20 21.38
C CYS A 14 0.72 10.91 20.97
N THR A 15 0.06 11.85 20.28
CA THR A 15 -0.96 11.45 19.30
C THR A 15 -0.21 10.88 18.10
N SER A 16 0.40 9.70 18.29
CA SER A 16 0.51 8.76 17.19
C SER A 16 -0.91 8.59 16.69
N CYS A 17 -1.22 9.19 15.54
CA CYS A 17 -2.39 8.83 14.76
C CYS A 17 -2.27 7.32 14.57
N ILE A 18 -2.98 6.56 15.41
CA ILE A 18 -3.14 5.14 15.22
C ILE A 18 -3.94 5.07 13.92
N SER A 19 -3.24 4.89 12.80
CA SER A 19 -3.89 4.60 11.53
C SER A 19 -4.44 3.18 11.67
N LEU A 20 -5.62 3.09 12.30
CA LEU A 20 -6.36 1.86 12.56
C LEU A 20 -6.72 1.25 11.20
N GLY A 21 -5.84 0.42 10.67
CA GLY A 21 -6.10 -0.38 9.48
C GLY A 21 -5.14 -0.23 8.31
N GLU A 22 -3.99 0.44 8.48
CA GLU A 22 -2.90 0.42 7.49
C GLU A 22 -2.06 -0.87 7.64
N THR A 23 -1.73 -1.51 6.52
CA THR A 23 -0.76 -2.60 6.42
C THR A 23 0.35 -2.20 5.45
N ALA A 24 1.55 -1.95 5.97
CA ALA A 24 2.70 -1.57 5.14
C ALA A 24 3.17 -2.74 4.25
N LEU A 25 3.55 -2.42 3.02
CA LEU A 25 4.02 -3.36 1.98
C LEU A 25 5.42 -3.03 1.47
N GLY A 26 6.26 -2.47 2.34
CA GLY A 26 7.65 -2.12 2.04
C GLY A 26 7.78 -0.78 1.30
N GLY A 27 8.76 0.03 1.73
CA GLY A 27 8.94 1.38 1.18
C GLY A 27 7.69 2.27 1.42
N PRO A 28 7.30 3.11 0.43
CA PRO A 28 6.16 4.03 0.57
C PRO A 28 4.79 3.36 0.40
N TYR A 29 4.73 2.04 0.20
CA TYR A 29 3.50 1.34 -0.14
C TYR A 29 2.80 0.78 1.09
N TYR A 30 1.47 0.90 1.12
CA TYR A 30 0.65 0.33 2.18
C TYR A 30 -0.78 0.10 1.69
N VAL A 31 -1.51 -0.79 2.35
CA VAL A 31 -2.94 -1.03 2.11
C VAL A 31 -3.74 -0.47 3.26
N ALA A 32 -4.81 0.28 2.96
CA ALA A 32 -5.66 0.92 3.96
C ALA A 32 -7.14 0.87 3.57
N GLN A 33 -8.01 1.27 4.51
CA GLN A 33 -9.41 1.54 4.19
C GLN A 33 -9.50 2.71 3.23
N ASP A 34 -10.29 2.55 2.17
CA ASP A 34 -10.62 3.65 1.28
C ASP A 34 -11.47 4.70 2.02
N PRO A 35 -11.13 6.00 1.99
CA PRO A 35 -11.90 7.02 2.70
C PRO A 35 -13.28 7.27 2.08
N ALA A 36 -13.46 6.94 0.80
CA ALA A 36 -14.69 7.15 0.05
C ALA A 36 -15.49 5.86 -0.19
N ALA A 37 -14.97 4.70 0.23
CA ALA A 37 -15.61 3.40 -0.03
C ALA A 37 -15.37 2.35 1.07
N SER A 38 -16.16 1.27 1.03
CA SER A 38 -16.11 0.17 2.00
C SER A 38 -15.09 -0.92 1.63
N TYR A 39 -14.11 -0.63 0.76
CA TYR A 39 -13.06 -1.57 0.36
C TYR A 39 -11.67 -1.10 0.76
N LYS A 40 -10.68 -1.96 0.53
CA LYS A 40 -9.27 -1.70 0.82
C LYS A 40 -8.55 -1.28 -0.46
N THR A 41 -7.64 -0.32 -0.34
CA THR A 41 -6.92 0.26 -1.47
C THR A 41 -5.43 0.20 -1.19
N LEU A 42 -4.63 -0.14 -2.21
CA LEU A 42 -3.18 0.04 -2.20
C LEU A 42 -2.89 1.51 -2.47
N TYR A 43 -2.09 2.11 -1.59
CA TYR A 43 -1.61 3.47 -1.70
C TYR A 43 -0.09 3.53 -1.80
N TYR A 44 0.38 4.63 -2.38
CA TYR A 44 1.74 5.13 -2.31
C TYR A 44 1.74 6.39 -1.46
N ARG A 45 2.57 6.46 -0.41
CA ARG A 45 2.78 7.68 0.39
C ARG A 45 3.94 8.49 -0.17
N GLY A 46 3.63 9.68 -0.68
CA GLY A 46 4.58 10.67 -1.16
C GLY A 46 5.57 11.13 -0.08
N PRO A 47 6.73 11.70 -0.48
CA PRO A 47 7.69 12.28 0.46
C PRO A 47 7.14 13.50 1.21
N ASP A 48 6.10 14.13 0.68
CA ASP A 48 5.30 15.20 1.29
C ASP A 48 4.21 14.68 2.25
N GLY A 49 4.08 13.36 2.39
CA GLY A 49 3.07 12.70 3.21
C GLY A 49 1.70 12.60 2.56
N LEU A 50 1.56 12.96 1.28
CA LEU A 50 0.31 12.79 0.53
C LEU A 50 0.14 11.33 0.08
N ASP A 51 -1.09 10.86 0.10
CA ASP A 51 -1.43 9.48 -0.23
C ASP A 51 -2.02 9.41 -1.64
N PHE A 52 -1.42 8.56 -2.49
CA PHE A 52 -1.82 8.39 -3.87
C PHE A 52 -2.33 6.97 -4.11
N GLU A 53 -3.55 6.85 -4.62
CA GLU A 53 -4.16 5.56 -4.92
C GLU A 53 -3.38 4.83 -6.02
N ARG A 54 -3.27 3.50 -5.91
CA ARG A 54 -2.65 2.65 -6.94
C ARG A 54 -3.62 1.58 -7.42
N VAL A 55 -4.17 0.80 -6.49
CA VAL A 55 -5.05 -0.32 -6.83
C VAL A 55 -6.21 -0.38 -5.83
N PRO A 56 -7.46 -0.13 -6.24
CA PRO A 56 -8.62 -0.28 -5.37
C PRO A 56 -9.04 -1.75 -5.22
N ASN A 57 -9.95 -2.03 -4.28
CA ASN A 57 -10.52 -3.36 -4.05
C ASN A 57 -9.49 -4.47 -3.80
N VAL A 58 -8.43 -4.17 -3.05
CA VAL A 58 -7.35 -5.10 -2.70
C VAL A 58 -7.89 -6.24 -1.85
N ARG A 59 -7.67 -7.47 -2.31
CA ARG A 59 -7.91 -8.71 -1.56
C ARG A 59 -6.65 -9.22 -0.91
N ARG A 60 -5.54 -9.23 -1.64
CA ARG A 60 -4.23 -9.64 -1.14
C ARG A 60 -3.15 -8.77 -1.76
N ALA A 61 -2.10 -8.48 -1.01
CA ALA A 61 -0.98 -7.74 -1.54
C ALA A 61 0.34 -8.13 -0.88
N GLY A 62 1.42 -8.01 -1.63
CA GLY A 62 2.76 -8.36 -1.19
C GLY A 62 3.80 -7.63 -1.99
N TYR A 63 5.07 -7.86 -1.66
CA TYR A 63 6.17 -7.16 -2.29
C TYR A 63 7.45 -7.99 -2.33
N THR A 64 8.32 -7.62 -3.28
CA THR A 64 9.76 -7.93 -3.29
C THR A 64 10.54 -6.61 -3.23
N ALA A 65 11.86 -6.68 -3.35
CA ALA A 65 12.68 -5.48 -3.50
C ALA A 65 12.26 -4.61 -4.71
N GLU A 66 11.84 -5.25 -5.80
CA GLU A 66 11.61 -4.58 -7.09
C GLU A 66 10.12 -4.35 -7.38
N PHE A 67 9.22 -5.20 -6.88
CA PHE A 67 7.81 -5.18 -7.27
C PHE A 67 6.86 -5.14 -6.09
N ILE A 68 5.71 -4.51 -6.30
CA ILE A 68 4.48 -4.75 -5.52
C ILE A 68 3.57 -5.65 -6.35
N PHE A 69 2.94 -6.64 -5.74
CA PHE A 69 1.95 -7.48 -6.38
C PHE A 69 0.65 -7.44 -5.60
N VAL A 70 -0.45 -7.29 -6.33
CA VAL A 70 -1.77 -7.06 -5.77
C VAL A 70 -2.76 -7.99 -6.45
N GLU A 71 -3.54 -8.72 -5.66
CA GLU A 71 -4.81 -9.27 -6.12
C GLU A 71 -5.93 -8.33 -5.71
N SER A 72 -6.71 -7.87 -6.69
CA SER A 72 -7.92 -7.10 -6.46
C SER A 72 -9.16 -7.83 -6.96
N ALA A 73 -10.34 -7.25 -6.77
CA ALA A 73 -11.58 -7.76 -7.36
C ALA A 73 -11.54 -7.84 -8.90
N GLN A 74 -10.69 -7.05 -9.57
CA GLN A 74 -10.61 -6.93 -11.02
C GLN A 74 -9.55 -7.87 -11.64
N GLY A 75 -8.63 -8.40 -10.83
CA GLY A 75 -7.56 -9.27 -11.28
C GLY A 75 -6.26 -9.03 -10.51
N PHE A 76 -5.15 -9.44 -11.10
CA PHE A 76 -3.82 -9.28 -10.53
C PHE A 76 -3.06 -8.12 -11.15
N TYR A 77 -2.32 -7.39 -10.32
CA TYR A 77 -1.49 -6.28 -10.72
C TYR A 77 -0.05 -6.53 -10.28
N LEU A 78 0.88 -6.08 -11.11
CA LEU A 78 2.30 -5.97 -10.78
C LEU A 78 2.71 -4.53 -10.95
N LEU A 79 3.30 -3.93 -9.93
CA LEU A 79 3.79 -2.56 -9.98
C LEU A 79 5.31 -2.56 -9.79
N ASP A 80 6.01 -1.99 -10.76
CA ASP A 80 7.46 -1.77 -10.71
C ASP A 80 7.77 -0.56 -9.81
N ARG A 81 8.44 -0.83 -8.69
CA ARG A 81 8.74 0.18 -7.66
C ARG A 81 9.75 1.22 -8.13
N ALA A 82 10.59 0.91 -9.12
CA ALA A 82 11.59 1.83 -9.64
C ALA A 82 11.01 2.84 -10.64
N LEU A 83 9.87 2.50 -11.27
CA LEU A 83 9.22 3.33 -12.27
C LEU A 83 8.04 4.14 -11.72
N ASP A 84 7.46 3.73 -10.59
CA ASP A 84 6.34 4.41 -9.96
C ASP A 84 6.76 5.75 -9.33
N GLN A 85 5.82 6.71 -9.29
CA GLN A 85 6.04 8.07 -8.79
C GLN A 85 4.87 8.55 -7.95
N PRO A 86 5.06 9.46 -6.97
CA PRO A 86 4.00 10.04 -6.14
C PRO A 86 3.09 10.99 -6.95
N THR A 87 2.26 10.43 -7.81
CA THR A 87 1.24 11.12 -8.59
C THR A 87 -0.02 10.26 -8.66
N ASP A 88 -1.07 10.78 -9.27
CA ASP A 88 -2.36 10.11 -9.42
C ASP A 88 -2.23 8.82 -10.25
N SER A 89 -3.06 7.83 -9.93
CA SER A 89 -3.08 6.55 -10.65
C SER A 89 -3.31 6.72 -12.15
N SER A 90 -3.99 7.77 -12.59
CA SER A 90 -4.26 8.06 -14.00
C SER A 90 -3.06 8.62 -14.76
N ASP A 91 -1.97 8.98 -14.08
CA ASP A 91 -0.76 9.51 -14.72
C ASP A 91 -0.09 8.44 -15.61
N PRO A 92 0.31 8.77 -16.84
CA PRO A 92 0.97 7.82 -17.74
C PRO A 92 2.25 7.18 -17.17
N THR A 93 2.94 7.83 -16.24
CA THR A 93 4.15 7.31 -15.58
C THR A 93 3.79 6.17 -14.64
N VAL A 94 2.75 6.35 -13.82
CA VAL A 94 2.23 5.31 -12.93
C VAL A 94 1.65 4.16 -13.76
N GLN A 95 0.93 4.45 -14.85
CA GLN A 95 0.38 3.44 -15.75
C GLN A 95 1.46 2.61 -16.45
N LYS A 96 2.67 3.15 -16.68
CA LYS A 96 3.81 2.38 -17.18
C LYS A 96 4.40 1.45 -16.12
N ALA A 97 4.37 1.86 -14.86
CA ALA A 97 4.87 1.06 -13.75
C ALA A 97 3.87 -0.04 -13.36
N LEU A 98 2.56 0.25 -13.46
CA LEU A 98 1.46 -0.62 -13.08
C LEU A 98 0.98 -1.47 -14.26
N LEU A 99 1.26 -2.77 -14.21
CA LEU A 99 0.78 -3.75 -15.18
C LEU A 99 -0.43 -4.51 -14.61
N GLY A 100 -1.56 -4.45 -15.30
CA GLY A 100 -2.78 -5.18 -14.98
C GLY A 100 -4.05 -4.38 -15.23
N PRO A 101 -5.24 -4.92 -14.89
CA PRO A 101 -5.46 -6.23 -14.26
C PRO A 101 -5.17 -7.41 -15.20
N LEU A 102 -4.53 -8.45 -14.67
CA LEU A 102 -4.25 -9.71 -15.37
C LEU A 102 -5.07 -10.87 -14.77
N PRO A 103 -5.54 -11.83 -15.58
CA PRO A 103 -6.03 -13.11 -15.09
C PRO A 103 -4.94 -13.88 -14.32
N ALA A 104 -5.35 -14.74 -13.39
CA ALA A 104 -4.42 -15.50 -12.53
C ALA A 104 -3.37 -16.30 -13.31
N ALA A 105 -3.77 -16.91 -14.45
CA ALA A 105 -2.86 -17.69 -15.29
C ALA A 105 -1.78 -16.83 -15.95
N GLU A 106 -2.18 -15.68 -16.50
CA GLU A 106 -1.26 -14.72 -17.13
C GLU A 106 -0.33 -14.09 -16.10
N PHE A 107 -0.85 -13.75 -14.93
CA PHE A 107 -0.05 -13.23 -13.83
C PHE A 107 1.01 -14.24 -13.38
N LYS A 108 0.65 -15.51 -13.19
CA LYS A 108 1.62 -16.58 -12.87
C LYS A 108 2.67 -16.77 -13.97
N ALA A 109 2.27 -16.71 -15.24
CA ALA A 109 3.18 -16.78 -16.37
C ALA A 109 4.15 -15.58 -16.39
N LEU A 110 3.66 -14.37 -16.09
CA LEU A 110 4.46 -13.17 -15.96
C LEU A 110 5.49 -13.31 -14.84
N LEU A 111 5.07 -13.68 -13.63
CA LEU A 111 5.98 -13.88 -12.49
C LEU A 111 7.08 -14.91 -12.81
N SER A 112 6.71 -15.99 -13.50
CA SER A 112 7.65 -17.00 -13.97
C SER A 112 8.66 -16.45 -14.99
N ARG A 113 8.21 -15.60 -15.93
CA ARG A 113 9.08 -14.94 -16.92
C ARG A 113 10.03 -13.95 -16.27
N LEU A 114 9.58 -13.22 -15.26
CA LEU A 114 10.39 -12.30 -14.46
C LEU A 114 11.31 -13.03 -13.46
N ARG A 115 11.19 -14.36 -13.35
CA ARG A 115 11.96 -15.20 -12.43
C ARG A 115 11.85 -14.73 -10.97
N ILE A 116 10.66 -14.29 -10.56
CA ILE A 116 10.38 -13.94 -9.17
C ILE A 116 10.15 -15.27 -8.43
N PRO A 117 11.16 -15.80 -7.68
CA PRO A 117 11.20 -17.20 -7.31
C PRO A 117 10.31 -17.51 -6.09
N ASP A 118 10.14 -16.54 -5.21
CA ASP A 118 9.34 -16.64 -3.99
C ASP A 118 8.72 -15.28 -3.70
N PHE A 119 7.40 -15.22 -3.70
CA PHE A 119 6.65 -14.04 -3.32
C PHE A 119 5.60 -14.41 -2.27
N ALA A 120 5.43 -13.54 -1.28
CA ALA A 120 4.47 -13.75 -0.21
C ALA A 120 3.48 -12.59 -0.15
N PHE A 121 2.21 -12.92 0.04
CA PHE A 121 1.22 -11.91 0.39
C PHE A 121 1.39 -11.56 1.87
N HIS A 122 1.64 -10.29 2.14
CA HIS A 122 1.83 -9.74 3.47
C HIS A 122 0.54 -9.11 4.01
N TYR A 123 -0.36 -8.76 3.09
CA TYR A 123 -1.72 -8.34 3.37
C TYR A 123 -2.71 -9.34 2.78
N SER A 124 -3.76 -9.65 3.54
CA SER A 124 -4.95 -10.36 3.06
C SER A 124 -6.19 -9.78 3.75
N ALA A 125 -7.18 -9.37 2.96
CA ALA A 125 -8.53 -9.14 3.43
C ALA A 125 -9.11 -10.51 3.85
N LEU A 126 -9.67 -10.58 5.06
CA LEU A 126 -10.45 -11.71 5.55
C LEU A 126 -11.88 -11.65 5.02
#